data_AF-A0A752RPH3-F1
#
_entry.id   AF-A0A752RPH3-F1
#
_cell.length_a   1.000
_cell.length_b   1.000
_cell.length_c   1.000
_cell.angle_alpha   90.00
_cell.angle_beta   90.00
_cell.angle_gamma   90.00
#
_symmetry.space_group_name_H-M   'P 1'
#
loop_
_entity.id
_entity.type
_entity.pdbx_description
1 polymer ?
#
loop_
_entity_poly.entity_id
_entity_poly.type
_entity_poly.pdbx_seq_one_letter_code
_entity_poly.pdbx_strand_id
1 'polypeptide(L)'
;MRIGIPKERLPNETRVAATPKTVEQLLKLGFSVAIESGAGQLASFDDKAFAQAGADIVDGNAIWQSEIILKVNAPEEEEIALLNPGTTLVSFIWPAQNPGLMEKLAERKVTVMAMDSVPRISRAQSLDALSSMANIAGYRAIVEAAHEFGRFFTGQITAAGKVPPAKVMVIGAGVAGLAAIGAANSLGAIVRAFDTRPEVKEQVQSMGAEFLELDFKEEAGSGDGYAKVMSEAFIKAEMALFAAQAKEVDIIVTTALIPGKPAPKLITRDMVDSMKAGSVIVDLAAQNGGNCEYTVANQVVTTDNGVKVIGYTDLPGRLPTQSSQLYGTNLVNLLKLLCKEKDGNIDVDFDDVVIRGVTVIRDGDITWPAPPIQVSAQPQAAPKAAPAPKEPEKPASPWRKYALMALAIILFGWLADVAPKEFLGHFTVFALACVVGYYVVWNVSHALHTPLMSVTNAISGIIVVGALLQIGQGGWVSFLSFIAVLIASINIFGGFTVTQRMLKMFRKN
;
A
#
# COMPACT_ATOMS: atom_id res chain seq x y z
N MET A 1 3.70 -12.49 31.02
CA MET A 1 4.16 -13.68 30.29
C MET A 1 5.45 -13.38 29.51
N ARG A 2 6.26 -14.40 29.17
CA ARG A 2 7.46 -14.25 28.31
C ARG A 2 7.19 -14.62 26.86
N ILE A 3 7.62 -13.75 25.93
CA ILE A 3 7.63 -13.97 24.48
C ILE A 3 9.03 -14.43 24.04
N GLY A 4 9.11 -15.53 23.29
CA GLY A 4 10.32 -16.02 22.64
C GLY A 4 10.28 -15.79 21.13
N ILE A 5 11.36 -15.22 20.59
CA ILE A 5 11.61 -15.04 19.16
C ILE A 5 12.78 -15.95 18.73
N PRO A 6 12.50 -17.17 18.26
CA PRO A 6 13.54 -18.06 17.76
C PRO A 6 14.08 -17.58 16.41
N LYS A 7 15.27 -18.08 16.07
CA LYS A 7 15.85 -17.95 14.73
C LYS A 7 15.09 -18.86 13.77
N GLU A 8 14.77 -18.35 12.59
CA GLU A 8 14.17 -19.18 11.54
C GLU A 8 15.18 -20.21 11.01
N ARG A 9 14.73 -21.46 10.87
CA ARG A 9 15.55 -22.61 10.44
C ARG A 9 15.31 -23.02 8.99
N LEU A 10 14.18 -22.60 8.42
CA LEU A 10 13.85 -22.86 7.03
C LEU A 10 14.99 -22.35 6.12
N PRO A 11 15.49 -23.17 5.18
CA PRO A 11 16.58 -22.77 4.30
C PRO A 11 16.28 -21.45 3.57
N ASN A 12 17.28 -20.55 3.57
CA ASN A 12 17.20 -19.22 2.95
C ASN A 12 16.17 -18.26 3.55
N GLU A 13 15.55 -18.57 4.69
CA GLU A 13 14.78 -17.58 5.42
C GLU A 13 15.71 -16.55 6.07
N THR A 14 15.39 -15.28 5.86
CA THR A 14 16.20 -14.13 6.25
C THR A 14 15.45 -13.15 7.14
N ARG A 15 14.13 -13.32 7.28
CA ARG A 15 13.25 -12.50 8.11
C ARG A 15 13.29 -12.99 9.56
N VAL A 16 12.85 -12.11 10.47
CA VAL A 16 12.69 -12.39 11.90
C VAL A 16 11.33 -11.86 12.38
N ALA A 17 10.72 -12.55 13.35
CA ALA A 17 9.36 -12.22 13.81
C ALA A 17 9.25 -10.94 14.64
N ALA A 18 10.38 -10.40 15.12
CA ALA A 18 10.43 -9.12 15.83
C ALA A 18 11.66 -8.31 15.43
N THR A 19 11.54 -6.99 15.49
CA THR A 19 12.63 -6.03 15.36
C THR A 19 12.84 -5.30 16.69
N PRO A 20 13.96 -4.60 16.90
CA PRO A 20 14.16 -3.79 18.12
C PRO A 20 12.99 -2.84 18.40
N LYS A 21 12.43 -2.23 17.35
CA LYS A 21 11.27 -1.34 17.47
C LYS A 21 10.01 -2.07 17.93
N THR A 22 9.76 -3.30 17.47
CA THR A 22 8.58 -4.07 17.90
C THR A 22 8.80 -4.65 19.30
N VAL A 23 10.05 -4.97 19.69
CA VAL A 23 10.39 -5.34 21.08
C VAL A 23 9.97 -4.24 22.05
N GLU A 24 10.33 -2.98 21.79
CA GLU A 24 9.90 -1.86 22.63
C GLU A 24 8.36 -1.78 22.77
N GLN A 25 7.62 -2.15 21.72
CA GLN A 25 6.17 -2.16 21.73
C GLN A 25 5.61 -3.33 22.54
N LEU A 26 6.22 -4.52 22.44
CA LEU A 26 5.84 -5.70 23.22
C LEU A 26 6.06 -5.49 24.72
N LEU A 27 7.19 -4.88 25.11
CA LEU A 27 7.47 -4.52 26.50
C LEU A 27 6.42 -3.55 27.07
N LYS A 28 5.94 -2.60 26.25
CA LYS A 28 4.86 -1.67 26.63
C LYS A 28 3.49 -2.33 26.81
N LEU A 29 3.32 -3.57 26.34
CA LEU A 29 2.13 -4.39 26.60
C LEU A 29 2.29 -5.27 27.86
N GLY A 30 3.39 -5.16 28.60
CA GLY A 30 3.63 -5.89 29.85
C GLY A 30 4.31 -7.25 29.68
N PHE A 31 4.70 -7.64 28.46
CA PHE A 31 5.46 -8.86 28.22
C PHE A 31 6.95 -8.66 28.52
N SER A 32 7.65 -9.75 28.87
CA SER A 32 9.11 -9.83 28.70
C SER A 32 9.42 -10.47 27.34
N VAL A 33 10.56 -10.13 26.75
CA VAL A 33 10.95 -10.61 25.42
C VAL A 33 12.33 -11.24 25.48
N ALA A 34 12.45 -12.47 24.98
CA ALA A 34 13.71 -13.14 24.72
C ALA A 34 13.91 -13.32 23.21
N ILE A 35 15.15 -13.14 22.73
CA ILE A 35 15.56 -13.33 21.34
C ILE A 35 16.63 -14.41 21.30
N GLU A 36 16.51 -15.38 20.39
CA GLU A 36 17.59 -16.32 20.12
C GLU A 36 18.79 -15.60 19.49
N SER A 37 19.98 -15.84 20.02
CA SER A 37 21.26 -15.30 19.52
C SER A 37 21.38 -15.47 18.00
N GLY A 38 21.61 -14.35 17.30
CA GLY A 38 21.73 -14.31 15.85
C GLY A 38 20.43 -14.43 15.05
N ALA A 39 19.25 -14.41 15.68
CA ALA A 39 17.95 -14.53 14.99
C ALA A 39 17.71 -13.40 13.96
N GLY A 40 18.11 -12.17 14.28
CA GLY A 40 17.92 -11.02 13.39
C GLY A 40 19.05 -10.74 12.41
N GLN A 41 20.12 -11.53 12.42
CA GLN A 41 21.37 -11.21 11.71
C GLN A 41 21.15 -11.01 10.20
N LEU A 42 20.36 -11.88 9.56
CA LEU A 42 20.05 -11.80 8.12
C LEU A 42 19.09 -10.65 7.78
N ALA A 43 18.33 -10.16 8.76
CA ALA A 43 17.49 -8.97 8.64
C ALA A 43 18.20 -7.67 9.03
N SER A 44 19.51 -7.72 9.28
CA SER A 44 20.34 -6.58 9.73
C SER A 44 19.98 -6.03 11.11
N PHE A 45 19.50 -6.89 12.01
CA PHE A 45 19.31 -6.58 13.44
C PHE A 45 20.27 -7.43 14.26
N ASP A 46 21.29 -6.81 14.85
CA ASP A 46 22.24 -7.51 15.71
C ASP A 46 21.67 -7.71 17.12
N ASP A 47 22.25 -8.66 17.86
CA ASP A 47 21.81 -9.00 19.22
C ASP A 47 21.93 -7.79 20.17
N LYS A 48 22.90 -6.91 19.92
CA LYS A 48 23.08 -5.68 20.71
C LYS A 48 21.91 -4.72 20.54
N ALA A 49 21.37 -4.56 19.33
CA ALA A 49 20.19 -3.73 19.10
C ALA A 49 18.96 -4.29 19.81
N PHE A 50 18.79 -5.61 19.87
CA PHE A 50 17.73 -6.23 20.66
C PHE A 50 17.92 -6.02 22.17
N ALA A 51 19.13 -6.20 22.68
CA ALA A 51 19.45 -5.94 24.08
C ALA A 51 19.22 -4.47 24.47
N GLN A 52 19.58 -3.52 23.59
CA GLN A 52 19.31 -2.09 23.78
C GLN A 52 17.80 -1.77 23.79
N ALA A 53 17.00 -2.50 23.03
CA ALA A 53 15.54 -2.40 23.06
C ALA A 53 14.90 -3.03 24.32
N GLY A 54 15.69 -3.70 25.16
CA GLY A 54 15.25 -4.30 26.42
C GLY A 54 14.86 -5.77 26.34
N ALA A 55 15.26 -6.50 25.29
CA ALA A 55 15.09 -7.95 25.24
C ALA A 55 16.29 -8.70 25.83
N ASP A 56 16.02 -9.88 26.38
CA ASP A 56 17.05 -10.82 26.80
C ASP A 56 17.57 -11.63 25.61
N ILE A 57 18.89 -11.78 25.48
CA ILE A 57 19.49 -12.65 24.46
C ILE A 57 19.73 -14.03 25.07
N VAL A 58 19.24 -15.06 24.40
CA VAL A 58 19.34 -16.46 24.86
C VAL A 58 19.93 -17.34 23.78
N ASP A 59 20.64 -18.39 24.17
CA ASP A 59 21.24 -19.35 23.25
C ASP A 59 20.42 -20.65 23.14
N GLY A 60 20.43 -21.22 21.93
CA GLY A 60 19.90 -22.55 21.66
C GLY A 60 18.42 -22.73 22.02
N ASN A 61 18.08 -23.89 22.57
CA ASN A 61 16.68 -24.26 22.77
C ASN A 61 16.02 -23.59 23.98
N ALA A 62 16.74 -22.75 24.75
CA ALA A 62 16.18 -22.02 25.88
C ALA A 62 15.06 -21.06 25.46
N ILE A 63 15.09 -20.56 24.21
CA ILE A 63 14.08 -19.67 23.64
C ILE A 63 12.67 -20.28 23.65
N TRP A 64 12.57 -21.61 23.47
CA TRP A 64 11.31 -22.36 23.44
C TRP A 64 10.66 -22.51 24.81
N GLN A 65 11.38 -22.18 25.89
CA GLN A 65 10.85 -22.15 27.26
C GLN A 65 10.06 -20.85 27.51
N SER A 66 9.25 -20.43 26.54
CA SER A 66 8.46 -19.19 26.58
C SER A 66 6.98 -19.52 26.47
N GLU A 67 6.15 -18.71 27.12
CA GLU A 67 4.69 -18.92 27.11
C GLU A 67 4.09 -18.53 25.76
N ILE A 68 4.75 -17.62 25.03
CA ILE A 68 4.37 -17.23 23.68
C ILE A 68 5.60 -17.38 22.77
N ILE A 69 5.42 -18.01 21.61
CA ILE A 69 6.45 -18.12 20.56
C ILE A 69 5.95 -17.38 19.32
N LEU A 70 6.70 -16.39 18.86
CA LEU A 70 6.41 -15.70 17.60
C LEU A 70 7.43 -16.13 16.54
N LYS A 71 6.94 -16.71 15.45
CA LYS A 71 7.74 -17.15 14.31
C LYS A 71 7.23 -16.52 13.02
N VAL A 72 8.08 -16.56 11.99
CA VAL A 72 7.65 -16.22 10.64
C VAL A 72 6.96 -17.43 10.02
N ASN A 73 7.69 -18.54 9.86
CA ASN A 73 7.15 -19.76 9.27
C ASN A 73 6.67 -20.74 10.34
N ALA A 74 5.94 -21.77 9.91
CA ALA A 74 5.56 -22.87 10.77
C ALA A 74 6.81 -23.55 11.37
N PRO A 75 6.72 -24.10 12.59
CA PRO A 75 7.82 -24.87 13.17
C PRO A 75 8.11 -26.14 12.38
N GLU A 76 9.40 -26.43 12.19
CA GLU A 76 9.86 -27.72 11.67
C GLU A 76 9.60 -28.85 12.68
N GLU A 77 9.73 -30.11 12.25
CA GLU A 77 9.38 -31.26 13.08
C GLU A 77 10.18 -31.32 14.40
N GLU A 78 11.47 -30.98 14.34
CA GLU A 78 12.33 -30.90 15.53
C GLU A 78 11.95 -29.72 16.44
N GLU A 79 11.38 -28.65 15.88
CA GLU A 79 10.93 -27.48 16.64
C GLU A 79 9.60 -27.74 17.37
N ILE A 80 8.68 -28.49 16.76
CA ILE A 80 7.40 -28.88 17.40
C ILE A 80 7.67 -29.63 18.71
N ALA A 81 8.70 -30.47 18.74
CA ALA A 81 9.08 -31.23 19.93
C ALA A 81 9.59 -30.35 21.09
N LEU A 82 9.94 -29.09 20.84
CA LEU A 82 10.44 -28.14 21.85
C LEU A 82 9.31 -27.30 22.47
N LEU A 83 8.10 -27.30 21.90
CA LEU A 83 6.96 -26.53 22.41
C LEU A 83 6.42 -27.13 23.71
N ASN A 84 6.29 -26.32 24.75
CA ASN A 84 5.72 -26.76 26.01
C ASN A 84 4.17 -26.77 25.95
N PRO A 85 3.50 -27.67 26.68
CA PRO A 85 2.05 -27.58 26.86
C PRO A 85 1.63 -26.21 27.40
N GLY A 86 0.55 -25.66 26.84
CA GLY A 86 0.06 -24.31 27.19
C GLY A 86 0.78 -23.15 26.48
N THR A 87 1.85 -23.39 25.74
CA THR A 87 2.48 -22.34 24.91
C THR A 87 1.51 -21.87 23.82
N THR A 88 1.52 -20.56 23.55
CA THR A 88 0.85 -19.96 22.38
C THR A 88 1.83 -19.72 21.26
N LEU A 89 1.64 -20.40 20.12
CA LEU A 89 2.42 -20.21 18.90
C LEU A 89 1.69 -19.23 17.96
N VAL A 90 2.41 -18.25 17.43
CA VAL A 90 1.93 -17.36 16.37
C VAL A 90 2.89 -17.41 15.18
N SER A 91 2.41 -17.88 14.03
CA SER A 91 3.20 -17.95 12.79
C SER A 91 2.29 -18.06 11.57
N PHE A 92 2.86 -18.12 10.36
CA PHE A 92 2.14 -18.74 9.24
C PHE A 92 2.03 -20.26 9.47
N ILE A 93 0.86 -20.84 9.19
CA ILE A 93 0.54 -22.26 9.41
C ILE A 93 -0.07 -22.90 8.16
N TRP A 94 -0.93 -22.17 7.44
CA TRP A 94 -1.65 -22.70 6.26
C TRP A 94 -2.41 -24.00 6.59
N PRO A 95 -3.38 -23.97 7.52
CA PRO A 95 -3.97 -25.17 8.12
C PRO A 95 -4.66 -26.09 7.10
N ALA A 96 -5.25 -25.52 6.05
CA ALA A 96 -5.91 -26.30 4.99
C ALA A 96 -4.93 -27.15 4.18
N GLN A 97 -3.67 -26.71 4.06
CA GLN A 97 -2.62 -27.37 3.30
C GLN A 97 -1.79 -28.32 4.15
N ASN A 98 -1.79 -28.15 5.48
CA ASN A 98 -0.90 -28.86 6.40
C ASN A 98 -1.66 -29.59 7.52
N PRO A 99 -2.55 -30.57 7.22
CA PRO A 99 -3.29 -31.31 8.23
C PRO A 99 -2.37 -32.06 9.22
N GLY A 100 -1.28 -32.66 8.72
CA GLY A 100 -0.33 -33.37 9.58
C GLY A 100 0.44 -32.45 10.55
N LEU A 101 0.68 -31.19 10.18
CA LEU A 101 1.25 -30.19 11.10
C LEU A 101 0.25 -29.83 12.20
N MET A 102 -1.03 -29.67 11.84
CA MET A 102 -2.10 -29.36 12.78
C MET A 102 -2.26 -30.45 13.83
N GLU A 103 -2.23 -31.72 13.43
CA GLU A 103 -2.28 -32.87 14.34
C GLU A 103 -1.08 -32.89 15.32
N LYS A 104 0.15 -32.74 14.80
CA LYS A 104 1.36 -32.72 15.63
C LYS A 104 1.37 -31.56 16.62
N LEU A 105 0.88 -30.38 16.25
CA LEU A 105 0.75 -29.24 17.15
C LEU A 105 -0.36 -29.47 18.20
N ALA A 106 -1.50 -30.05 17.80
CA ALA A 106 -2.59 -30.39 18.71
C ALA A 106 -2.13 -31.36 19.82
N GLU A 107 -1.33 -32.37 19.49
CA GLU A 107 -0.77 -33.33 20.47
C GLU A 107 0.09 -32.66 21.55
N ARG A 108 0.71 -31.50 21.25
CA ARG A 108 1.51 -30.73 22.22
C ARG A 108 0.66 -29.93 23.19
N LYS A 109 -0.68 -29.90 23.04
CA LYS A 109 -1.62 -29.10 23.85
C LYS A 109 -1.24 -27.62 23.88
N VAL A 110 -0.88 -27.09 22.71
CA VAL A 110 -0.59 -25.66 22.50
C VAL A 110 -1.82 -24.93 21.95
N THR A 111 -1.82 -23.61 22.09
CA THR A 111 -2.71 -22.73 21.34
C THR A 111 -1.96 -22.19 20.12
N VAL A 112 -2.57 -22.20 18.94
CA VAL A 112 -1.92 -21.79 17.69
C VAL A 112 -2.77 -20.74 16.99
N MET A 113 -2.13 -19.62 16.66
CA MET A 113 -2.72 -18.52 15.89
C MET A 113 -2.02 -18.40 14.53
N ALA A 114 -2.77 -18.65 13.47
CA ALA A 114 -2.28 -18.66 12.10
C ALA A 114 -2.43 -17.28 11.46
N MET A 115 -1.32 -16.60 11.18
CA MET A 115 -1.31 -15.26 10.57
C MET A 115 -1.88 -15.24 9.14
N ASP A 116 -1.91 -16.38 8.45
CA ASP A 116 -2.60 -16.57 7.16
C ASP A 116 -4.13 -16.64 7.29
N SER A 117 -4.66 -16.83 8.50
CA SER A 117 -6.10 -16.97 8.78
C SER A 117 -6.73 -15.70 9.37
N VAL A 118 -6.02 -14.56 9.36
CA VAL A 118 -6.58 -13.26 9.76
C VAL A 118 -7.76 -12.90 8.84
N PRO A 119 -8.97 -12.66 9.38
CA PRO A 119 -10.12 -12.30 8.54
C PRO A 119 -9.92 -10.97 7.82
N ARG A 120 -10.28 -10.90 6.54
CA ARG A 120 -10.17 -9.69 5.71
C ARG A 120 -11.34 -8.72 5.97
N ILE A 121 -11.41 -8.19 7.20
CA ILE A 121 -12.38 -7.17 7.63
C ILE A 121 -11.65 -5.86 7.97
N SER A 122 -12.33 -4.71 7.86
CA SER A 122 -11.69 -3.40 7.99
C SER A 122 -10.89 -3.22 9.29
N ARG A 123 -11.42 -3.71 10.42
CA ARG A 123 -10.73 -3.61 11.73
C ARG A 123 -9.48 -4.48 11.85
N ALA A 124 -9.32 -5.50 10.99
CA ALA A 124 -8.21 -6.46 11.03
C ALA A 124 -7.09 -6.15 10.04
N GLN A 125 -7.22 -5.09 9.22
CA GLN A 125 -6.24 -4.75 8.19
C GLN A 125 -4.82 -4.51 8.75
N SER A 126 -4.70 -3.98 9.97
CA SER A 126 -3.41 -3.75 10.63
C SER A 126 -2.73 -5.02 11.16
N LEU A 127 -3.42 -6.17 11.09
CA LEU A 127 -2.90 -7.49 11.45
C LEU A 127 -2.61 -8.34 10.20
N ASP A 128 -3.05 -7.89 9.01
CA ASP A 128 -2.98 -8.67 7.78
C ASP A 128 -1.53 -8.79 7.28
N ALA A 129 -0.90 -9.88 7.70
CA ALA A 129 0.45 -10.23 7.33
C ALA A 129 0.56 -10.59 5.83
N LEU A 130 -0.49 -11.16 5.23
CA LEU A 130 -0.50 -11.49 3.79
C LEU A 130 -0.46 -10.21 2.95
N SER A 131 -1.25 -9.21 3.29
CA SER A 131 -1.21 -7.91 2.63
C SER A 131 0.14 -7.22 2.78
N SER A 132 0.76 -7.30 3.97
CA SER A 132 2.10 -6.77 4.21
C SER A 132 3.16 -7.44 3.33
N MET A 133 3.17 -8.78 3.28
CA MET A 133 4.13 -9.53 2.46
C MET A 133 3.87 -9.34 0.96
N ALA A 134 2.61 -9.26 0.54
CA ALA A 134 2.23 -9.01 -0.85
C ALA A 134 2.69 -7.62 -1.32
N ASN A 135 2.53 -6.58 -0.49
CA ASN A 135 3.01 -5.25 -0.81
C ASN A 135 4.54 -5.22 -1.04
N ILE A 136 5.30 -5.87 -0.14
CA ILE A 136 6.75 -5.98 -0.28
C ILE A 136 7.13 -6.81 -1.51
N ALA A 137 6.44 -7.93 -1.77
CA ALA A 137 6.72 -8.76 -2.94
C ALA A 137 6.49 -8.00 -4.26
N GLY A 138 5.43 -7.19 -4.35
CA GLY A 138 5.15 -6.36 -5.52
C GLY A 138 6.23 -5.29 -5.75
N TYR A 139 6.66 -4.61 -4.69
CA TYR A 139 7.79 -3.67 -4.78
C TYR A 139 9.09 -4.40 -5.19
N ARG A 140 9.42 -5.52 -4.52
CA ARG A 140 10.64 -6.27 -4.77
C ARG A 140 10.67 -6.84 -6.18
N ALA A 141 9.54 -7.27 -6.73
CA ALA A 141 9.44 -7.74 -8.11
C ALA A 141 9.94 -6.71 -9.12
N ILE A 142 9.61 -5.43 -8.92
CA ILE A 142 10.07 -4.36 -9.82
C ILE A 142 11.57 -4.10 -9.65
N VAL A 143 12.09 -4.19 -8.43
CA VAL A 143 13.54 -4.08 -8.18
C VAL A 143 14.30 -5.22 -8.86
N GLU A 144 13.81 -6.47 -8.74
CA GLU A 144 14.40 -7.63 -9.41
C GLU A 144 14.28 -7.51 -10.93
N ALA A 145 13.14 -7.03 -11.44
CA ALA A 145 12.96 -6.77 -12.86
C ALA A 145 13.97 -5.76 -13.38
N ALA A 146 14.19 -4.66 -12.65
CA ALA A 146 15.19 -3.65 -13.01
C ALA A 146 16.63 -4.16 -12.91
N HIS A 147 16.93 -5.05 -11.96
CA HIS A 147 18.24 -5.69 -11.85
C HIS A 147 18.54 -6.58 -13.06
N GLU A 148 17.55 -7.36 -13.52
CA GLU A 148 17.71 -8.27 -14.64
C GLU A 148 17.59 -7.60 -16.01
N PHE A 149 16.90 -6.47 -16.11
CA PHE A 149 16.62 -5.76 -17.36
C PHE A 149 17.79 -4.86 -17.80
N GLY A 150 18.28 -5.08 -19.03
CA GLY A 150 19.47 -4.38 -19.54
C GLY A 150 19.25 -2.96 -20.06
N ARG A 151 18.09 -2.32 -19.82
CA ARG A 151 17.76 -0.97 -20.32
C ARG A 151 17.14 -0.12 -19.21
N PHE A 152 17.09 1.20 -19.43
CA PHE A 152 16.48 2.13 -18.49
C PHE A 152 14.95 1.96 -18.42
N PHE A 153 14.40 2.02 -17.20
CA PHE A 153 12.95 2.20 -17.00
C PHE A 153 12.51 3.59 -17.41
N THR A 154 13.25 4.61 -16.97
CA THR A 154 12.93 6.01 -17.24
C THR A 154 13.34 6.40 -18.66
N GLY A 155 12.39 6.94 -19.42
CA GLY A 155 12.69 7.55 -20.71
C GLY A 155 13.47 8.86 -20.54
N GLN A 156 14.47 9.08 -21.41
CA GLN A 156 15.31 10.28 -21.35
C GLN A 156 15.70 10.77 -22.75
N ILE A 157 15.85 12.08 -22.89
CA ILE A 157 16.40 12.72 -24.09
C ILE A 157 17.78 13.23 -23.71
N THR A 158 18.81 12.75 -24.39
CA THR A 158 20.19 13.16 -24.17
C THR A 158 20.81 13.64 -25.49
N ALA A 159 22.03 14.17 -25.43
CA ALA A 159 22.80 14.52 -26.63
C ALA A 159 23.03 13.31 -27.56
N ALA A 160 23.03 12.09 -27.01
CA ALA A 160 23.21 10.85 -27.77
C ALA A 160 21.89 10.29 -28.35
N GLY A 161 20.75 10.98 -28.15
CA GLY A 161 19.45 10.60 -28.71
C GLY A 161 18.36 10.38 -27.65
N LYS A 162 17.18 9.99 -28.13
CA LYS A 162 16.00 9.70 -27.31
C LYS A 162 15.96 8.22 -26.94
N VAL A 163 15.95 7.93 -25.64
CA VAL A 163 15.70 6.59 -25.09
C VAL A 163 14.24 6.53 -24.62
N PRO A 164 13.41 5.63 -25.18
CA PRO A 164 12.03 5.47 -24.74
C PRO A 164 11.97 4.84 -23.33
N PRO A 165 10.91 5.12 -22.55
CA PRO A 165 10.68 4.44 -21.28
C PRO A 165 10.36 2.95 -21.49
N ALA A 166 10.65 2.12 -20.49
CA ALA A 166 10.23 0.73 -20.49
C ALA A 166 8.70 0.63 -20.41
N LYS A 167 8.15 -0.43 -21.01
CA LYS A 167 6.73 -0.79 -20.89
C LYS A 167 6.57 -1.98 -19.95
N VAL A 168 5.77 -1.83 -18.90
CA VAL A 168 5.51 -2.85 -17.88
C VAL A 168 4.04 -3.25 -17.92
N MET A 169 3.76 -4.55 -18.05
CA MET A 169 2.42 -5.12 -17.87
C MET A 169 2.32 -5.80 -16.52
N VAL A 170 1.25 -5.53 -15.77
CA VAL A 170 0.95 -6.20 -14.49
C VAL A 170 -0.36 -6.99 -14.62
N ILE A 171 -0.29 -8.30 -14.39
CA ILE A 171 -1.46 -9.20 -14.42
C ILE A 171 -1.90 -9.50 -12.99
N GLY A 172 -3.12 -9.08 -12.66
CA GLY A 172 -3.67 -9.03 -11.30
C GLY A 172 -3.33 -7.71 -10.61
N ALA A 173 -4.35 -7.02 -10.10
CA ALA A 173 -4.27 -5.75 -9.38
C ALA A 173 -4.74 -5.91 -7.92
N GLY A 174 -4.33 -7.02 -7.28
CA GLY A 174 -4.35 -7.15 -5.83
C GLY A 174 -3.28 -6.29 -5.16
N VAL A 175 -3.01 -6.52 -3.87
CA VAL A 175 -2.03 -5.73 -3.11
C VAL A 175 -0.63 -5.76 -3.74
N ALA A 176 -0.17 -6.94 -4.18
CA ALA A 176 1.13 -7.08 -4.87
C ALA A 176 1.14 -6.39 -6.24
N GLY A 177 0.06 -6.53 -7.02
CA GLY A 177 -0.09 -5.89 -8.32
C GLY A 177 -0.04 -4.36 -8.22
N LEU A 178 -0.82 -3.78 -7.29
CA LEU A 178 -0.81 -2.33 -7.05
C LEU A 178 0.55 -1.83 -6.56
N ALA A 179 1.24 -2.59 -5.70
CA ALA A 179 2.59 -2.25 -5.27
C ALA A 179 3.59 -2.26 -6.44
N ALA A 180 3.49 -3.25 -7.34
CA ALA A 180 4.30 -3.32 -8.55
C ALA A 180 3.99 -2.15 -9.50
N ILE A 181 2.71 -1.81 -9.69
CA ILE A 181 2.29 -0.66 -10.50
C ILE A 181 2.91 0.63 -9.95
N GLY A 182 2.77 0.88 -8.65
CA GLY A 182 3.32 2.08 -8.01
C GLY A 182 4.83 2.16 -8.13
N ALA A 183 5.54 1.05 -7.88
CA ALA A 183 6.99 1.00 -8.01
C ALA A 183 7.44 1.25 -9.47
N ALA A 184 6.85 0.56 -10.45
CA ALA A 184 7.20 0.73 -11.86
C ALA A 184 6.90 2.14 -12.38
N ASN A 185 5.74 2.69 -12.02
CA ASN A 185 5.35 4.05 -12.39
C ASN A 185 6.33 5.08 -11.80
N SER A 186 6.73 4.91 -10.53
CA SER A 186 7.71 5.79 -9.86
C SER A 186 9.10 5.77 -10.53
N LEU A 187 9.48 4.65 -11.15
CA LEU A 187 10.71 4.52 -11.95
C LEU A 187 10.57 5.13 -13.36
N GLY A 188 9.41 5.70 -13.70
CA GLY A 188 9.18 6.37 -14.99
C GLY A 188 8.87 5.43 -16.16
N ALA A 189 8.47 4.18 -15.88
CA ALA A 189 7.97 3.26 -16.90
C ALA A 189 6.51 3.58 -17.27
N ILE A 190 6.11 3.17 -18.47
CA ILE A 190 4.70 3.15 -18.87
C ILE A 190 4.11 1.85 -18.33
N VAL A 191 3.11 1.95 -17.46
CA VAL A 191 2.50 0.78 -16.81
C VAL A 191 1.12 0.53 -17.39
N ARG A 192 0.86 -0.73 -17.72
CA ARG A 192 -0.44 -1.27 -18.10
C ARG A 192 -0.80 -2.38 -17.13
N ALA A 193 -2.05 -2.48 -16.73
CA ALA A 193 -2.49 -3.53 -15.83
C ALA A 193 -3.81 -4.12 -16.24
N PHE A 194 -3.99 -5.39 -15.93
CA PHE A 194 -5.23 -6.12 -16.14
C PHE A 194 -5.62 -6.84 -14.85
N ASP A 195 -6.90 -6.80 -14.50
CA ASP A 195 -7.51 -7.63 -13.46
C ASP A 195 -8.94 -7.95 -13.89
N THR A 196 -9.41 -9.13 -13.53
CA THR A 196 -10.78 -9.57 -13.81
C THR A 196 -11.85 -8.73 -13.09
N ARG A 197 -11.50 -8.12 -11.96
CA ARG A 197 -12.43 -7.37 -11.11
C ARG A 197 -12.56 -5.93 -11.59
N PRO A 198 -13.76 -5.44 -11.98
CA PRO A 198 -13.93 -4.08 -12.47
C PRO A 198 -13.66 -3.00 -11.39
N GLU A 199 -13.87 -3.31 -10.10
CA GLU A 199 -13.71 -2.37 -8.99
C GLU A 199 -12.26 -1.88 -8.78
N VAL A 200 -11.26 -2.62 -9.29
CA VAL A 200 -9.85 -2.20 -9.19
C VAL A 200 -9.42 -1.25 -10.30
N LYS A 201 -10.26 -1.03 -11.32
CA LYS A 201 -9.97 -0.14 -12.45
C LYS A 201 -9.62 1.26 -11.98
N GLU A 202 -10.44 1.83 -11.10
CA GLU A 202 -10.22 3.18 -10.56
C GLU A 202 -8.91 3.24 -9.75
N GLN A 203 -8.58 2.18 -9.01
CA GLN A 203 -7.33 2.10 -8.25
C GLN A 203 -6.12 2.11 -9.19
N VAL A 204 -6.11 1.27 -10.22
CA VAL A 204 -5.05 1.22 -11.25
C VAL A 204 -4.87 2.57 -11.93
N GLN A 205 -5.97 3.19 -12.35
CA GLN A 205 -5.93 4.49 -13.02
C GLN A 205 -5.45 5.62 -12.09
N SER A 206 -5.82 5.58 -10.80
CA SER A 206 -5.34 6.55 -9.80
C SER A 206 -3.82 6.49 -9.58
N MET A 207 -3.21 5.32 -9.84
CA MET A 207 -1.76 5.11 -9.79
C MET A 207 -1.04 5.46 -11.10
N GLY A 208 -1.76 5.98 -12.10
CA GLY A 208 -1.20 6.41 -13.38
C GLY A 208 -0.91 5.27 -14.37
N ALA A 209 -1.53 4.11 -14.17
CA ALA A 209 -1.46 2.98 -15.10
C ALA A 209 -2.68 2.91 -16.02
N GLU A 210 -2.48 2.42 -17.23
CA GLU A 210 -3.55 2.10 -18.17
C GLU A 210 -4.21 0.78 -17.75
N PHE A 211 -5.52 0.80 -17.51
CA PHE A 211 -6.29 -0.42 -17.24
C PHE A 211 -6.72 -1.05 -18.56
N LEU A 212 -6.29 -2.29 -18.81
CA LEU A 212 -6.62 -3.05 -20.00
C LEU A 212 -8.01 -3.67 -19.83
N GLU A 213 -8.87 -3.52 -20.84
CA GLU A 213 -10.23 -4.02 -20.82
C GLU A 213 -10.42 -5.16 -21.84
N LEU A 214 -11.27 -6.11 -21.50
CA LEU A 214 -11.81 -7.09 -22.43
C LEU A 214 -13.22 -6.68 -22.80
N ASP A 215 -13.56 -6.76 -24.09
CA ASP A 215 -14.91 -6.46 -24.57
C ASP A 215 -15.85 -7.64 -24.27
N PHE A 216 -16.10 -7.89 -22.98
CA PHE A 216 -16.92 -8.98 -22.45
C PHE A 216 -17.72 -8.49 -21.23
N LYS A 217 -19.03 -8.70 -21.23
CA LYS A 217 -19.91 -8.39 -20.09
C LYS A 217 -20.14 -9.65 -19.25
N GLU A 218 -19.22 -9.95 -18.33
CA GLU A 218 -19.37 -11.01 -17.33
C GLU A 218 -18.89 -10.51 -15.97
N GLU A 219 -19.67 -10.68 -14.89
CA GLU A 219 -19.31 -10.21 -13.54
C GLU A 219 -18.37 -11.20 -12.85
N ALA A 220 -17.12 -10.78 -12.58
CA ALA A 220 -16.06 -11.63 -12.02
C ALA A 220 -15.96 -11.65 -10.48
N GLY A 221 -16.85 -10.95 -9.75
CA GLY A 221 -16.73 -10.75 -8.30
C GLY A 221 -17.31 -11.89 -7.44
N SER A 222 -16.60 -12.27 -6.38
CA SER A 222 -17.20 -12.86 -5.18
C SER A 222 -17.40 -11.79 -4.11
N GLY A 223 -18.45 -11.91 -3.30
CA GLY A 223 -18.77 -10.95 -2.23
C GLY A 223 -17.72 -10.84 -1.11
N ASP A 224 -16.63 -11.62 -1.18
CA ASP A 224 -15.49 -11.64 -0.26
C ASP A 224 -14.20 -10.98 -0.82
N GLY A 225 -14.27 -10.40 -2.03
CA GLY A 225 -13.17 -9.65 -2.66
C GLY A 225 -12.12 -10.48 -3.43
N TYR A 226 -12.32 -11.80 -3.56
CA TYR A 226 -11.51 -12.67 -4.42
C TYR A 226 -12.06 -12.76 -5.86
N ALA A 227 -11.23 -13.25 -6.78
CA ALA A 227 -11.64 -13.52 -8.17
C ALA A 227 -12.24 -14.94 -8.29
N LYS A 228 -13.28 -15.08 -9.11
CA LYS A 228 -13.86 -16.40 -9.48
C LYS A 228 -13.19 -16.99 -10.74
N VAL A 229 -13.40 -18.28 -10.96
CA VAL A 229 -13.03 -18.93 -12.22
C VAL A 229 -13.95 -18.41 -13.32
N MET A 230 -13.35 -17.89 -14.39
CA MET A 230 -14.06 -17.27 -15.51
C MET A 230 -14.46 -18.29 -16.59
N SER A 231 -15.40 -17.90 -17.47
CA SER A 231 -15.82 -18.75 -18.60
C SER A 231 -14.68 -19.01 -19.60
N GLU A 232 -14.77 -20.11 -20.36
CA GLU A 232 -13.77 -20.43 -21.40
C GLU A 232 -13.64 -19.32 -22.46
N ALA A 233 -14.76 -18.65 -22.77
CA ALA A 233 -14.79 -17.52 -23.70
C ALA A 233 -14.02 -16.31 -23.16
N PHE A 234 -14.18 -16.00 -21.87
CA PHE A 234 -13.42 -14.96 -21.19
C PHE A 234 -11.93 -15.30 -21.17
N ILE A 235 -11.56 -16.52 -20.76
CA ILE A 235 -10.16 -16.96 -20.72
C ILE A 235 -9.53 -16.87 -22.12
N LYS A 236 -10.24 -17.27 -23.18
CA LYS A 236 -9.73 -17.14 -24.55
C LYS A 236 -9.47 -15.68 -24.94
N ALA A 237 -10.37 -14.76 -24.58
CA ALA A 237 -10.21 -13.33 -24.85
C ALA A 237 -9.05 -12.73 -24.03
N GLU A 238 -8.94 -13.11 -22.76
CA GLU A 238 -7.86 -12.74 -21.84
C GLU A 238 -6.49 -13.18 -22.40
N MET A 239 -6.38 -14.44 -22.83
CA MET A 239 -5.16 -14.97 -23.42
C MET A 239 -4.80 -14.26 -24.74
N ALA A 240 -5.79 -13.90 -25.56
CA ALA A 240 -5.56 -13.13 -26.78
C ALA A 240 -5.04 -11.71 -26.48
N LEU A 241 -5.58 -11.06 -25.44
CA LEU A 241 -5.09 -9.76 -24.95
C LEU A 241 -3.63 -9.87 -24.48
N PHE A 242 -3.31 -10.89 -23.66
CA PHE A 242 -1.94 -11.08 -23.17
C PHE A 242 -0.96 -11.39 -24.30
N ALA A 243 -1.33 -12.20 -25.29
CA ALA A 243 -0.51 -12.46 -26.47
C ALA A 243 -0.23 -11.19 -27.28
N ALA A 244 -1.21 -10.28 -27.40
CA ALA A 244 -1.02 -9.01 -28.08
C ALA A 244 -0.08 -8.09 -27.31
N GLN A 245 -0.26 -7.99 -25.98
CA GLN A 245 0.58 -7.16 -25.11
C GLN A 245 2.03 -7.69 -25.02
N ALA A 246 2.23 -9.00 -24.91
CA ALA A 246 3.54 -9.62 -24.77
C ALA A 246 4.53 -9.22 -25.89
N LYS A 247 4.04 -9.00 -27.11
CA LYS A 247 4.88 -8.59 -28.25
C LYS A 247 5.47 -7.19 -28.11
N GLU A 248 4.85 -6.31 -27.33
CA GLU A 248 5.26 -4.90 -27.27
C GLU A 248 5.83 -4.46 -25.92
N VAL A 249 5.43 -5.12 -24.82
CA VAL A 249 5.91 -4.80 -23.46
C VAL A 249 7.28 -5.38 -23.23
N ASP A 250 8.05 -4.73 -22.35
CA ASP A 250 9.41 -5.16 -22.05
C ASP A 250 9.45 -6.02 -20.79
N ILE A 251 8.53 -5.77 -19.85
CA ILE A 251 8.45 -6.46 -18.56
C ILE A 251 7.02 -6.91 -18.27
N ILE A 252 6.84 -8.13 -17.78
CA ILE A 252 5.56 -8.65 -17.29
C ILE A 252 5.70 -9.06 -15.82
N VAL A 253 4.82 -8.57 -14.95
CA VAL A 253 4.68 -9.04 -13.57
C VAL A 253 3.35 -9.76 -13.44
N THR A 254 3.38 -11.02 -13.01
CA THR A 254 2.17 -11.83 -12.84
C THR A 254 1.90 -12.12 -11.37
N THR A 255 0.66 -11.91 -10.93
CA THR A 255 0.25 -11.96 -9.52
C THR A 255 -1.04 -12.73 -9.29
N ALA A 256 -1.55 -13.42 -10.32
CA ALA A 256 -2.84 -14.10 -10.27
C ALA A 256 -2.72 -15.38 -9.45
N LEU A 257 -3.25 -15.34 -8.22
CA LEU A 257 -3.20 -16.45 -7.28
C LEU A 257 -4.55 -16.63 -6.59
N ILE A 258 -5.07 -17.87 -6.64
CA ILE A 258 -6.27 -18.27 -5.91
C ILE A 258 -5.84 -19.19 -4.76
N PRO A 259 -6.10 -18.84 -3.49
CA PRO A 259 -5.76 -19.69 -2.35
C PRO A 259 -6.29 -21.11 -2.50
N GLY A 260 -5.44 -22.11 -2.22
CA GLY A 260 -5.79 -23.52 -2.30
C GLY A 260 -5.91 -24.12 -3.71
N LYS A 261 -5.66 -23.33 -4.77
CA LYS A 261 -5.62 -23.82 -6.15
C LYS A 261 -4.25 -23.55 -6.79
N PRO A 262 -3.85 -24.36 -7.80
CA PRO A 262 -2.71 -24.03 -8.64
C PRO A 262 -2.91 -22.66 -9.32
N ALA A 263 -1.81 -21.95 -9.53
CA ALA A 263 -1.83 -20.70 -10.28
C ALA A 263 -2.26 -20.94 -11.74
N PRO A 264 -3.16 -20.12 -12.31
CA PRO A 264 -3.58 -20.26 -13.71
C PRO A 264 -2.42 -19.94 -14.65
N LYS A 265 -2.27 -20.72 -15.73
CA LYS A 265 -1.26 -20.50 -16.79
C LYS A 265 -1.74 -19.41 -17.76
N LEU A 266 -1.33 -18.18 -17.48
CA LEU A 266 -1.76 -16.98 -18.21
C LEU A 266 -0.73 -16.53 -19.25
N ILE A 267 0.54 -16.89 -19.06
CA ILE A 267 1.62 -16.58 -20.01
C ILE A 267 2.19 -17.90 -20.56
N THR A 268 1.83 -18.22 -21.80
CA THR A 268 2.27 -19.45 -22.49
C THR A 268 3.66 -19.31 -23.08
N ARG A 269 4.30 -20.44 -23.40
CA ARG A 269 5.62 -20.46 -24.08
C ARG A 269 5.62 -19.61 -25.34
N ASP A 270 4.64 -19.78 -26.23
CA ASP A 270 4.53 -19.00 -27.47
C ASP A 270 4.44 -17.48 -27.22
N MET A 271 3.77 -17.07 -26.14
CA MET A 271 3.71 -15.65 -25.76
C MET A 271 5.07 -15.13 -25.33
N VAL A 272 5.80 -15.88 -24.49
CA VAL A 272 7.16 -15.54 -24.04
C VAL A 272 8.14 -15.51 -25.21
N ASP A 273 8.07 -16.51 -26.09
CA ASP A 273 8.94 -16.64 -27.26
C ASP A 273 8.72 -15.50 -28.27
N SER A 274 7.54 -14.87 -28.25
CA SER A 274 7.22 -13.68 -29.05
C SER A 274 7.70 -12.35 -28.45
N MET A 275 8.17 -12.34 -27.20
CA MET A 275 8.69 -11.13 -26.56
C MET A 275 10.04 -10.72 -27.14
N LYS A 276 10.44 -9.47 -26.88
CA LYS A 276 11.75 -8.97 -27.29
C LYS A 276 12.86 -9.66 -26.48
N ALA A 277 13.98 -9.95 -27.12
CA ALA A 277 15.16 -10.44 -26.42
C ALA A 277 15.60 -9.45 -25.33
N GLY A 278 15.92 -9.98 -24.14
CA GLY A 278 16.24 -9.20 -22.95
C GLY A 278 15.03 -8.72 -22.15
N SER A 279 13.80 -9.03 -22.56
CA SER A 279 12.60 -8.84 -21.73
C SER A 279 12.67 -9.64 -20.43
N VAL A 280 11.89 -9.21 -19.43
CA VAL A 280 11.85 -9.85 -18.10
C VAL A 280 10.42 -10.20 -17.71
N ILE A 281 10.21 -11.41 -17.21
CA ILE A 281 8.96 -11.83 -16.57
C ILE A 281 9.25 -12.08 -15.10
N VAL A 282 8.43 -11.55 -14.21
CA VAL A 282 8.48 -11.84 -12.77
C VAL A 282 7.18 -12.53 -12.36
N ASP A 283 7.29 -13.78 -11.92
CA ASP A 283 6.16 -14.62 -11.57
C ASP A 283 6.00 -14.71 -10.04
N LEU A 284 5.11 -13.88 -9.48
CA LEU A 284 4.82 -13.88 -8.04
C LEU A 284 4.02 -15.11 -7.59
N ALA A 285 3.48 -15.88 -8.52
CA ALA A 285 2.71 -17.08 -8.25
C ALA A 285 3.55 -18.37 -8.34
N ALA A 286 4.88 -18.25 -8.49
CA ALA A 286 5.80 -19.38 -8.66
C ALA A 286 5.67 -20.47 -7.57
N GLN A 287 5.41 -20.07 -6.32
CA GLN A 287 5.19 -21.00 -5.20
C GLN A 287 4.02 -21.97 -5.39
N ASN A 288 3.01 -21.58 -6.19
CA ASN A 288 1.81 -22.39 -6.46
C ASN A 288 1.77 -22.86 -7.93
N GLY A 289 2.93 -23.03 -8.56
CA GLY A 289 3.08 -23.52 -9.91
C GLY A 289 3.35 -22.43 -10.96
N GLY A 290 3.16 -21.15 -10.64
CA GLY A 290 3.47 -20.02 -11.52
C GLY A 290 2.43 -19.71 -12.59
N ASN A 291 2.26 -18.43 -12.93
CA ASN A 291 1.41 -18.00 -14.03
C ASN A 291 2.06 -18.16 -15.41
N CYS A 292 3.39 -18.27 -15.47
CA CYS A 292 4.14 -18.50 -16.71
C CYS A 292 4.51 -19.98 -16.88
N GLU A 293 4.48 -20.48 -18.11
CA GLU A 293 4.85 -21.87 -18.44
C GLU A 293 6.37 -22.14 -18.40
N TYR A 294 7.19 -21.09 -18.52
CA TYR A 294 8.64 -21.17 -18.37
C TYR A 294 9.11 -21.06 -16.90
N THR A 295 8.21 -20.76 -15.97
CA THR A 295 8.57 -20.58 -14.56
C THR A 295 9.12 -21.86 -13.96
N VAL A 296 10.32 -21.75 -13.39
CA VAL A 296 10.91 -22.73 -12.49
C VAL A 296 11.07 -22.08 -11.12
N ALA A 297 10.42 -22.65 -10.10
CA ALA A 297 10.44 -22.10 -8.76
C ALA A 297 11.89 -21.96 -8.24
N ASN A 298 12.17 -20.83 -7.57
CA ASN A 298 13.46 -20.46 -7.01
C ASN A 298 14.61 -20.26 -8.00
N GLN A 299 14.30 -20.09 -9.28
CA GLN A 299 15.31 -19.86 -10.32
C GLN A 299 14.99 -18.66 -11.20
N VAL A 300 16.02 -18.16 -11.89
CA VAL A 300 15.87 -17.27 -13.03
C VAL A 300 16.19 -18.09 -14.28
N VAL A 301 15.17 -18.34 -15.11
CA VAL A 301 15.32 -19.09 -16.36
C VAL A 301 15.58 -18.10 -17.48
N THR A 302 16.64 -18.31 -18.26
CA THR A 302 16.81 -17.60 -19.54
C THR A 302 16.34 -18.51 -20.66
N THR A 303 15.36 -18.06 -21.42
CA THR A 303 14.80 -18.75 -22.59
C THR A 303 15.72 -18.62 -23.82
N ASP A 304 15.49 -19.44 -24.85
CA ASP A 304 16.31 -19.44 -26.07
C ASP A 304 16.25 -18.10 -26.83
N ASN A 305 15.12 -17.38 -26.77
CA ASN A 305 14.98 -16.04 -27.36
C ASN A 305 15.53 -14.91 -26.43
N GLY A 306 16.12 -15.26 -25.29
CA GLY A 306 16.79 -14.33 -24.37
C GLY A 306 15.87 -13.61 -23.39
N VAL A 307 14.64 -14.07 -23.17
CA VAL A 307 13.75 -13.57 -22.11
C VAL A 307 14.14 -14.20 -20.77
N LYS A 308 14.22 -13.38 -19.72
CA LYS A 308 14.52 -13.84 -18.36
C LYS A 308 13.22 -14.00 -17.57
N VAL A 309 12.99 -15.18 -16.99
CA VAL A 309 11.80 -15.51 -16.20
C VAL A 309 12.22 -15.74 -14.75
N ILE A 310 11.87 -14.80 -13.86
CA ILE A 310 12.18 -14.81 -12.44
C ILE A 310 11.06 -15.53 -11.68
N GLY A 311 11.39 -16.67 -11.08
CA GLY A 311 10.45 -17.53 -10.32
C GLY A 311 10.77 -17.65 -8.82
N TYR A 312 11.41 -16.64 -8.21
CA TYR A 312 11.72 -16.67 -6.77
C TYR A 312 10.47 -16.83 -5.91
N THR A 313 10.49 -17.73 -4.91
CA THR A 313 9.37 -17.93 -3.98
C THR A 313 9.56 -17.21 -2.63
N ASP A 314 10.66 -16.48 -2.47
CA ASP A 314 11.12 -15.87 -1.22
C ASP A 314 11.27 -14.35 -1.32
N LEU A 315 10.53 -13.68 -2.21
CA LEU A 315 10.70 -12.24 -2.48
C LEU A 315 10.63 -11.34 -1.23
N PRO A 316 9.73 -11.56 -0.24
CA PRO A 316 9.79 -10.84 1.02
C PRO A 316 11.10 -11.07 1.82
N GLY A 317 11.70 -12.26 1.72
CA GLY A 317 13.02 -12.57 2.28
C GLY A 317 14.17 -11.82 1.60
N ARG A 318 13.98 -11.35 0.37
CA ARG A 318 14.96 -10.50 -0.34
C ARG A 318 14.86 -9.01 0.02
N LEU A 319 13.94 -8.67 0.92
CA LEU A 319 13.86 -7.36 1.58
C LEU A 319 13.66 -7.53 3.10
N PRO A 320 14.56 -8.26 3.78
CA PRO A 320 14.26 -8.90 5.06
C PRO A 320 14.04 -7.90 6.19
N THR A 321 14.76 -6.79 6.22
CA THR A 321 14.60 -5.74 7.24
C THR A 321 13.19 -5.14 7.21
N GLN A 322 12.70 -4.79 6.02
CA GLN A 322 11.36 -4.21 5.86
C GLN A 322 10.26 -5.23 6.15
N SER A 323 10.44 -6.47 5.67
CA SER A 323 9.53 -7.58 5.95
C SER A 323 9.41 -7.87 7.43
N SER A 324 10.53 -7.98 8.14
CA SER A 324 10.58 -8.23 9.58
C SER A 324 9.90 -7.10 10.37
N GLN A 325 10.13 -5.84 9.96
CA GLN A 325 9.49 -4.70 10.60
C GLN A 325 7.97 -4.69 10.44
N LEU A 326 7.45 -4.92 9.22
CA LEU A 326 6.00 -4.94 8.99
C LEU A 326 5.36 -6.17 9.64
N TYR A 327 5.96 -7.35 9.47
CA TYR A 327 5.45 -8.58 10.07
C TYR A 327 5.44 -8.52 11.60
N GLY A 328 6.53 -8.09 12.24
CA GLY A 328 6.57 -7.87 13.69
C GLY A 328 5.54 -6.82 14.15
N THR A 329 5.22 -5.82 13.33
CA THR A 329 4.16 -4.84 13.65
C THR A 329 2.77 -5.49 13.60
N ASN A 330 2.52 -6.38 12.64
CA ASN A 330 1.27 -7.15 12.57
C ASN A 330 1.09 -8.02 13.83
N LEU A 331 2.16 -8.69 14.27
CA LEU A 331 2.18 -9.50 15.49
C LEU A 331 1.94 -8.64 16.74
N VAL A 332 2.56 -7.46 16.84
CA VAL A 332 2.28 -6.50 17.92
C VAL A 332 0.80 -6.09 17.92
N ASN A 333 0.20 -5.86 16.75
CA ASN A 333 -1.21 -5.48 16.66
C ASN A 333 -2.15 -6.64 17.03
N LEU A 334 -1.79 -7.88 16.73
CA LEU A 334 -2.49 -9.05 17.25
C LEU A 334 -2.40 -9.13 18.78
N LEU A 335 -1.20 -8.97 19.34
CA LEU A 335 -1.00 -9.03 20.79
C LEU A 335 -1.70 -7.88 21.53
N LYS A 336 -1.95 -6.73 20.89
CA LYS A 336 -2.83 -5.69 21.46
C LYS A 336 -4.29 -6.12 21.59
N LEU A 337 -4.79 -6.97 20.69
CA LEU A 337 -6.14 -7.51 20.81
C LEU A 337 -6.22 -8.55 21.91
N LEU A 338 -5.16 -9.34 22.10
CA LEU A 338 -5.06 -10.40 23.10
C LEU A 338 -4.76 -9.86 24.51
N CYS A 339 -4.02 -8.75 24.62
CA CYS A 339 -3.60 -8.16 25.90
C CYS A 339 -4.12 -6.72 26.01
N LYS A 340 -5.45 -6.58 26.18
CA LYS A 340 -6.13 -5.27 26.24
C LYS A 340 -5.70 -4.46 27.46
N GLU A 341 -5.45 -5.13 28.59
CA GLU A 341 -5.06 -4.52 29.87
C GLU A 341 -3.57 -4.16 29.97
N LYS A 342 -2.75 -4.61 29.00
CA LYS A 342 -1.28 -4.37 28.96
C LYS A 342 -0.55 -4.88 30.22
N ASP A 343 -1.04 -5.97 30.79
CA ASP A 343 -0.49 -6.65 31.96
C ASP A 343 0.44 -7.82 31.57
N GLY A 344 0.65 -8.03 30.27
CA GLY A 344 1.44 -9.13 29.74
C GLY A 344 0.74 -10.49 29.85
N ASN A 345 -0.58 -10.52 30.07
CA ASN A 345 -1.40 -11.72 30.00
C ASN A 345 -2.23 -11.72 28.71
N ILE A 346 -2.40 -12.89 28.09
CA ILE A 346 -3.24 -13.04 26.88
C ILE A 346 -4.62 -13.57 27.24
N ASP A 347 -5.64 -13.02 26.60
CA ASP A 347 -7.01 -13.48 26.65
C ASP A 347 -7.48 -13.91 25.25
N VAL A 348 -7.79 -15.21 25.11
CA VAL A 348 -8.26 -15.81 23.86
C VAL A 348 -9.78 -15.82 23.86
N ASP A 349 -10.34 -14.63 23.65
CA ASP A 349 -11.78 -14.38 23.57
C ASP A 349 -12.34 -14.76 22.20
N PHE A 350 -13.18 -15.80 22.14
CA PHE A 350 -13.82 -16.27 20.91
C PHE A 350 -15.04 -15.45 20.50
N ASP A 351 -15.52 -14.53 21.33
CA ASP A 351 -16.52 -13.53 20.92
C ASP A 351 -15.91 -12.49 19.98
N ASP A 352 -14.58 -12.30 20.05
CA ASP A 352 -13.84 -11.53 19.06
C ASP A 352 -13.63 -12.34 17.77
N VAL A 353 -14.34 -11.97 16.71
CA VAL A 353 -14.29 -12.65 15.40
C VAL A 353 -12.89 -12.70 14.77
N VAL A 354 -11.99 -11.76 15.11
CA VAL A 354 -10.60 -11.78 14.62
C VAL A 354 -9.82 -12.85 15.36
N ILE A 355 -9.96 -12.91 16.68
CA ILE A 355 -9.31 -13.93 17.52
C ILE A 355 -9.84 -15.32 17.18
N ARG A 356 -11.15 -15.47 16.99
CA ARG A 356 -11.76 -16.73 16.53
C ARG A 356 -11.26 -17.15 15.15
N GLY A 357 -11.08 -16.20 14.23
CA GLY A 357 -10.60 -16.47 12.87
C GLY A 357 -9.14 -16.90 12.83
N VAL A 358 -8.27 -16.22 13.58
CA VAL A 358 -6.83 -16.49 13.61
C VAL A 358 -6.47 -17.72 14.45
N THR A 359 -7.26 -18.08 15.47
CA THR A 359 -6.99 -19.23 16.35
C THR A 359 -7.42 -20.54 15.69
N VAL A 360 -6.44 -21.33 15.27
CA VAL A 360 -6.66 -22.60 14.55
C VAL A 360 -6.57 -23.83 15.44
N ILE A 361 -5.86 -23.72 16.57
CA ILE A 361 -5.80 -24.72 17.64
C ILE A 361 -5.91 -23.98 18.98
N ARG A 362 -6.68 -24.51 19.94
CA ARG A 362 -6.78 -24.00 21.30
C ARG A 362 -6.63 -25.14 22.29
N ASP A 363 -5.59 -25.08 23.12
CA ASP A 363 -5.29 -26.09 24.16
C ASP A 363 -5.25 -27.55 23.64
N GLY A 364 -4.84 -27.72 22.38
CA GLY A 364 -4.81 -29.01 21.67
C GLY A 364 -6.06 -29.33 20.85
N ASP A 365 -7.16 -28.60 21.01
CA ASP A 365 -8.36 -28.80 20.18
C ASP A 365 -8.25 -27.98 18.89
N ILE A 366 -8.39 -28.65 17.74
CA ILE A 366 -8.39 -27.98 16.43
C ILE A 366 -9.71 -27.21 16.26
N THR A 367 -9.62 -25.88 16.21
CA THR A 367 -10.76 -24.96 16.08
C THR A 367 -10.94 -24.41 14.66
N TRP A 368 -10.09 -24.82 13.72
CA TRP A 368 -10.23 -24.49 12.30
C TRP A 368 -11.18 -25.46 11.58
N PRO A 369 -12.00 -25.01 10.60
CA PRO A 369 -12.18 -23.63 10.17
C PRO A 369 -13.10 -22.81 11.09
N ALA A 370 -12.95 -21.49 11.07
CA ALA A 370 -13.87 -20.59 11.75
C ALA A 370 -15.25 -20.59 11.06
N PRO A 371 -16.35 -20.41 11.81
CA PRO A 371 -17.66 -20.21 11.21
C PRO A 371 -17.66 -18.95 10.32
N PRO A 372 -18.48 -18.89 9.26
CA PRO A 372 -18.62 -17.68 8.46
C PRO A 372 -18.95 -16.50 9.36
N ILE A 373 -18.23 -15.38 9.18
CA ILE A 373 -18.46 -14.17 9.96
C ILE A 373 -19.84 -13.65 9.57
N GLN A 374 -20.82 -13.87 10.45
CA GLN A 374 -22.07 -13.15 10.42
C GLN A 374 -21.74 -11.74 10.87
N VAL A 375 -21.35 -10.89 9.92
CA VAL A 375 -21.55 -9.46 10.10
C VAL A 375 -23.05 -9.33 10.33
N SER A 376 -23.47 -9.23 11.60
CA SER A 376 -24.71 -8.55 11.95
C SER A 376 -24.66 -7.32 11.08
N ALA A 377 -25.52 -7.30 10.06
CA ALA A 377 -25.58 -6.20 9.15
C ALA A 377 -25.76 -5.00 10.08
N GLN A 378 -24.72 -4.18 10.24
CA GLN A 378 -24.98 -2.77 10.42
C GLN A 378 -26.05 -2.51 9.38
N PRO A 379 -27.28 -2.14 9.78
CA PRO A 379 -28.38 -2.00 8.85
C PRO A 379 -27.78 -1.22 7.72
N GLN A 380 -27.64 -1.90 6.58
CA GLN A 380 -26.91 -1.41 5.42
C GLN A 380 -27.39 0.01 5.33
N ALA A 381 -26.53 0.99 5.65
CA ALA A 381 -26.99 2.37 5.75
C ALA A 381 -27.60 2.60 4.39
N ALA A 382 -28.95 2.61 4.33
CA ALA A 382 -29.68 2.21 3.13
C ALA A 382 -29.01 2.95 2.00
N PRO A 383 -28.38 2.23 1.04
CA PRO A 383 -27.30 2.76 0.20
C PRO A 383 -27.70 4.16 -0.13
N LYS A 384 -27.02 5.15 0.48
CA LYS A 384 -27.51 6.53 0.49
C LYS A 384 -27.77 6.82 -0.96
N ALA A 385 -29.05 6.87 -1.34
CA ALA A 385 -29.46 6.50 -2.69
C ALA A 385 -28.46 7.10 -3.64
N ALA A 386 -27.71 6.25 -4.37
CA ALA A 386 -26.85 6.75 -5.43
C ALA A 386 -27.72 7.79 -6.13
N PRO A 387 -27.32 9.09 -6.15
CA PRO A 387 -28.20 10.12 -6.66
C PRO A 387 -28.69 9.58 -7.99
N ALA A 388 -30.02 9.35 -8.06
CA ALA A 388 -30.63 8.59 -9.14
C ALA A 388 -29.94 9.00 -10.43
N PRO A 389 -29.51 8.05 -11.30
CA PRO A 389 -28.81 8.40 -12.53
C PRO A 389 -29.59 9.56 -13.11
N LYS A 390 -28.98 10.76 -13.10
CA LYS A 390 -29.72 11.96 -13.48
C LYS A 390 -30.25 11.60 -14.85
N GLU A 391 -31.57 11.51 -14.98
CA GLU A 391 -32.22 11.62 -16.28
C GLU A 391 -31.44 12.72 -16.98
N PRO A 392 -30.94 12.49 -18.21
CA PRO A 392 -30.11 13.48 -18.89
C PRO A 392 -30.81 14.81 -18.71
N GLU A 393 -30.21 15.69 -17.89
CA GLU A 393 -30.90 16.89 -17.44
C GLU A 393 -31.32 17.58 -18.72
N LYS A 394 -32.63 17.65 -18.99
CA LYS A 394 -33.14 18.43 -20.12
C LYS A 394 -32.40 19.76 -20.05
N PRO A 395 -31.69 20.19 -21.11
CA PRO A 395 -30.74 21.28 -21.03
C PRO A 395 -31.40 22.41 -20.27
N ALA A 396 -30.89 22.69 -19.07
CA ALA A 396 -31.53 23.63 -18.16
C ALA A 396 -31.79 24.90 -18.95
N SER A 397 -33.06 25.34 -19.02
CA SER A 397 -33.44 26.41 -19.94
C SER A 397 -32.47 27.58 -19.74
N PRO A 398 -31.86 28.11 -20.81
CA PRO A 398 -30.81 29.11 -20.68
C PRO A 398 -31.31 30.39 -20.00
N TRP A 399 -32.63 30.54 -19.86
CA TRP A 399 -33.31 31.54 -19.04
C TRP A 399 -32.76 31.65 -17.61
N ARG A 400 -32.39 30.56 -16.92
CA ARG A 400 -31.80 30.68 -15.56
C ARG A 400 -30.43 31.37 -15.59
N LYS A 401 -29.60 31.05 -16.59
CA LYS A 401 -28.32 31.74 -16.80
C LYS A 401 -28.54 33.21 -17.17
N TYR A 402 -29.48 33.50 -18.08
CA TYR A 402 -29.80 34.88 -18.47
C TYR A 402 -30.42 35.68 -17.33
N ALA A 403 -31.26 35.08 -16.49
CA ALA A 403 -31.85 35.70 -15.31
C ALA A 403 -30.79 36.00 -14.24
N LEU A 404 -29.87 35.07 -13.97
CA LEU A 404 -28.74 35.30 -13.07
C LEU A 404 -27.79 36.38 -13.61
N MET A 405 -27.54 36.40 -14.92
CA MET A 405 -26.72 37.42 -15.56
C MET A 405 -27.41 38.80 -15.53
N ALA A 406 -28.72 38.86 -15.78
CA ALA A 406 -29.50 40.08 -15.65
C ALA A 406 -29.53 40.60 -14.20
N LEU A 407 -29.69 39.70 -13.22
CA LEU A 407 -29.61 40.04 -11.79
C LEU A 407 -28.23 40.60 -11.44
N ALA A 408 -27.15 39.98 -11.93
CA ALA A 408 -25.79 40.47 -11.71
C ALA A 408 -25.56 41.84 -12.34
N ILE A 409 -26.10 42.10 -13.53
CA ILE A 409 -26.04 43.40 -14.21
C ILE A 409 -26.82 44.46 -13.42
N ILE A 410 -28.02 44.13 -12.92
CA ILE A 410 -28.85 45.04 -12.12
C ILE A 410 -28.15 45.36 -10.80
N LEU A 411 -27.62 44.36 -10.11
CA LEU A 411 -26.86 44.54 -8.87
C LEU A 411 -25.60 45.38 -9.10
N PHE A 412 -24.88 45.14 -10.20
CA PHE A 412 -23.71 45.94 -10.56
C PHE A 412 -24.08 47.39 -10.89
N GLY A 413 -25.17 47.61 -11.63
CA GLY A 413 -25.68 48.94 -11.94
C GLY A 413 -26.14 49.71 -10.69
N TRP A 414 -26.82 49.03 -9.77
CA TRP A 414 -27.20 49.63 -8.48
C TRP A 414 -25.98 49.95 -7.61
N LEU A 415 -25.00 49.05 -7.55
CA LEU A 415 -23.74 49.28 -6.84
C LEU A 415 -22.97 50.47 -7.46
N ALA A 416 -23.00 50.61 -8.79
CA ALA A 416 -22.36 51.72 -9.50
C ALA A 416 -23.02 53.08 -9.25
N ASP A 417 -24.33 53.10 -9.02
CA ASP A 417 -25.10 54.32 -8.72
C ASP A 417 -24.85 54.82 -7.29
N VAL A 418 -24.70 53.90 -6.33
CA VAL A 418 -24.53 54.22 -4.91
C VAL A 418 -23.06 54.39 -4.49
N ALA A 419 -22.10 53.83 -5.26
CA ALA A 419 -20.70 53.82 -4.86
C ALA A 419 -19.91 55.07 -5.30
N PRO A 420 -18.86 55.47 -4.53
CA PRO A 420 -17.93 56.53 -4.94
C PRO A 420 -17.25 56.25 -6.29
N LYS A 421 -16.92 57.28 -7.05
CA LYS A 421 -16.28 57.13 -8.39
C LYS A 421 -14.99 56.29 -8.36
N GLU A 422 -14.23 56.38 -7.27
CA GLU A 422 -12.99 55.62 -7.06
C GLU A 422 -13.25 54.12 -6.84
N PHE A 423 -14.41 53.76 -6.27
CA PHE A 423 -14.79 52.38 -6.00
C PHE A 423 -14.96 51.58 -7.29
N LEU A 424 -15.55 52.16 -8.34
CA LEU A 424 -15.73 51.50 -9.63
C LEU A 424 -14.39 51.08 -10.26
N GLY A 425 -13.37 51.92 -10.13
CA GLY A 425 -12.01 51.59 -10.56
C GLY A 425 -11.45 50.39 -9.79
N HIS A 426 -11.50 50.42 -8.46
CA HIS A 426 -11.00 49.32 -7.62
C HIS A 426 -11.78 48.02 -7.83
N PHE A 427 -13.10 48.08 -7.98
CA PHE A 427 -13.94 46.91 -8.22
C PHE A 427 -13.66 46.26 -9.57
N THR A 428 -13.43 47.06 -10.62
CA THR A 428 -13.05 46.55 -11.94
C THR A 428 -11.72 45.81 -11.88
N VAL A 429 -10.72 46.38 -11.20
CA VAL A 429 -9.42 45.73 -10.99
C VAL A 429 -9.58 44.43 -10.20
N PHE A 430 -10.41 44.43 -9.15
CA PHE A 430 -10.71 43.23 -8.36
C PHE A 430 -11.33 42.12 -9.21
N ALA A 431 -12.37 42.43 -10.01
CA ALA A 431 -13.04 41.45 -10.84
C ALA A 431 -12.08 40.83 -11.89
N LEU A 432 -11.27 41.65 -12.55
CA LEU A 432 -10.26 41.16 -13.49
C LEU A 432 -9.18 40.32 -12.78
N ALA A 433 -8.74 40.71 -11.59
CA ALA A 433 -7.79 39.94 -10.80
C ALA A 433 -8.35 38.57 -10.41
N CYS A 434 -9.64 38.44 -10.09
CA CYS A 434 -10.29 37.15 -9.84
C CYS A 434 -10.28 36.25 -11.09
N VAL A 435 -10.57 36.79 -12.27
CA VAL A 435 -10.53 36.04 -13.53
C VAL A 435 -9.10 35.55 -13.82
N VAL A 436 -8.11 36.44 -13.69
CA VAL A 436 -6.69 36.07 -13.86
C VAL A 436 -6.30 35.00 -12.84
N GLY A 437 -6.66 35.17 -11.56
CA GLY A 437 -6.38 34.21 -10.50
C GLY A 437 -6.96 32.82 -10.79
N TYR A 438 -8.19 32.74 -11.28
CA TYR A 438 -8.85 31.48 -11.66
C TYR A 438 -8.01 30.72 -12.71
N TYR A 439 -7.65 31.38 -13.81
CA TYR A 439 -6.89 30.73 -14.88
C TYR A 439 -5.45 30.41 -14.49
N VAL A 440 -4.80 31.23 -13.67
CA VAL A 440 -3.43 30.98 -13.24
C VAL A 440 -3.34 29.80 -12.29
N VAL A 441 -4.25 29.69 -11.32
CA VAL A 441 -4.25 28.58 -10.34
C VAL A 441 -4.63 27.26 -10.99
N TRP A 442 -5.58 27.26 -11.93
CA TRP A 442 -6.03 26.03 -12.61
C TRP A 442 -4.95 25.36 -13.47
N ASN A 443 -3.95 26.14 -13.91
CA ASN A 443 -2.86 25.65 -14.75
C ASN A 443 -1.63 25.18 -13.95
N VAL A 444 -1.70 25.15 -12.62
CA VAL A 444 -0.60 24.66 -11.78
C VAL A 444 -0.60 23.13 -11.74
N SER A 445 0.56 22.52 -12.00
CA SER A 445 0.74 21.07 -11.92
C SER A 445 0.39 20.53 -10.53
N HIS A 446 -0.24 19.35 -10.48
CA HIS A 446 -0.69 18.75 -9.22
C HIS A 446 0.45 18.54 -8.20
N ALA A 447 1.66 18.25 -8.68
CA ALA A 447 2.84 18.07 -7.84
C ALA A 447 3.26 19.35 -7.10
N LEU A 448 2.78 20.52 -7.53
CA LEU A 448 3.15 21.83 -6.98
C LEU A 448 2.05 22.48 -6.13
N HIS A 449 0.95 21.79 -5.81
CA HIS A 449 -0.12 22.35 -4.97
C HIS A 449 0.36 22.75 -3.57
N THR A 450 1.21 21.94 -2.94
CA THR A 450 1.77 22.27 -1.62
C THR A 450 2.71 23.49 -1.67
N PRO A 451 3.67 23.58 -2.61
CA PRO A 451 4.40 24.83 -2.87
C PRO A 451 3.49 26.03 -3.19
N LEU A 452 2.43 25.85 -3.98
CA LEU A 452 1.48 26.91 -4.33
C LEU A 452 0.79 27.47 -3.07
N MET A 453 0.33 26.60 -2.16
CA MET A 453 -0.24 27.02 -0.88
C MET A 453 0.75 27.85 -0.06
N SER A 454 2.02 27.41 0.01
CA SER A 454 3.08 28.14 0.70
C SER A 454 3.36 29.53 0.09
N VAL A 455 3.34 29.64 -1.25
CA VAL A 455 3.48 30.93 -1.95
C VAL A 455 2.29 31.84 -1.67
N THR A 456 1.06 31.32 -1.73
CA THR A 456 -0.13 32.12 -1.45
C THR A 456 -0.15 32.64 -0.01
N ASN A 457 0.36 31.86 0.94
CA ASN A 457 0.54 32.30 2.32
C ASN A 457 1.56 33.44 2.42
N ALA A 458 2.69 33.35 1.70
CA ALA A 458 3.68 34.42 1.64
C ALA A 458 3.10 35.73 1.04
N ILE A 459 2.35 35.62 -0.06
CA ILE A 459 1.73 36.76 -0.75
C ILE A 459 0.64 37.40 0.11
N SER A 460 -0.08 36.63 0.92
CA SER A 460 -1.09 37.16 1.86
C SER A 460 -0.51 38.15 2.87
N GLY A 461 0.82 38.14 3.06
CA GLY A 461 1.57 39.14 3.82
C GLY A 461 1.50 40.56 3.26
N ILE A 462 0.91 40.79 2.08
CA ILE A 462 0.65 42.12 1.50
C ILE A 462 -0.12 43.06 2.43
N ILE A 463 -0.81 42.52 3.45
CA ILE A 463 -1.40 43.30 4.55
C ILE A 463 -0.42 44.28 5.21
N VAL A 464 0.90 44.03 5.10
CA VAL A 464 1.97 44.94 5.55
C VAL A 464 1.85 46.32 4.92
N VAL A 465 1.38 46.43 3.67
CA VAL A 465 1.20 47.72 2.97
C VAL A 465 0.17 48.57 3.70
N GLY A 466 -0.94 47.96 4.12
CA GLY A 466 -1.97 48.65 4.90
C GLY A 466 -1.46 49.12 6.26
N ALA A 467 -0.66 48.29 6.94
CA ALA A 467 -0.07 48.65 8.24
C ALA A 467 0.98 49.77 8.13
N LEU A 468 1.80 49.76 7.08
CA LEU A 468 2.81 50.81 6.85
C LEU A 468 2.19 52.19 6.61
N LEU A 469 1.02 52.25 5.96
CA LEU A 469 0.29 53.51 5.77
C LEU A 469 -0.22 54.11 7.09
N GLN A 470 -0.30 53.33 8.16
CA GLN A 470 -0.89 53.71 9.44
C GLN A 470 0.13 53.97 10.56
N ILE A 471 1.41 53.60 10.35
CA ILE A 471 2.44 53.60 11.41
C ILE A 471 2.76 54.99 11.97
N GLY A 472 2.41 56.07 11.25
CA GLY A 472 2.66 57.46 11.64
C GLY A 472 1.49 58.19 12.33
N GLN A 473 0.35 57.53 12.59
CA GLN A 473 -0.84 58.21 13.14
C GLN A 473 -0.81 58.45 14.66
N GLY A 474 0.15 57.87 15.38
CA GLY A 474 0.30 57.99 16.83
C GLY A 474 -0.66 57.09 17.63
N GLY A 475 -0.43 57.04 18.95
CA GLY A 475 -1.29 56.32 19.89
C GLY A 475 -1.45 54.82 19.60
N TRP A 476 -2.65 54.29 19.87
CA TRP A 476 -2.98 52.88 19.67
C TRP A 476 -2.91 52.43 18.22
N VAL A 477 -3.15 53.33 17.26
CA VAL A 477 -3.10 53.01 15.82
C VAL A 477 -1.67 52.66 15.39
N SER A 478 -0.68 53.45 15.81
CA SER A 478 0.74 53.13 15.55
C SER A 478 1.17 51.82 16.22
N PHE A 479 0.69 51.54 17.43
CA PHE A 479 1.00 50.29 18.14
C PHE A 479 0.43 49.06 17.42
N LEU A 480 -0.85 49.10 17.02
CA LEU A 480 -1.49 48.02 16.26
C LEU A 480 -0.84 47.84 14.88
N SER A 481 -0.47 48.94 14.22
CA SER A 481 0.23 48.91 12.94
C SER A 481 1.61 48.28 13.06
N PHE A 482 2.35 48.57 14.14
CA PHE A 482 3.63 47.92 14.42
C PHE A 482 3.47 46.40 14.60
N ILE A 483 2.46 45.95 15.35
CA ILE A 483 2.16 44.51 15.52
C ILE A 483 1.80 43.88 14.17
N ALA A 484 0.96 44.55 13.37
CA ALA A 484 0.57 44.06 12.06
C ALA A 484 1.77 43.94 11.11
N VAL A 485 2.70 44.90 11.11
CA VAL A 485 3.94 44.84 10.34
C VAL A 485 4.80 43.65 10.79
N LEU A 486 4.94 43.42 12.10
CA LEU A 486 5.71 42.31 12.64
C LEU A 486 5.14 40.96 12.18
N ILE A 487 3.84 40.73 12.35
CA ILE A 487 3.17 39.47 11.97
C ILE A 487 3.21 39.27 10.46
N ALA A 488 2.94 40.31 9.67
CA ALA A 488 2.99 40.24 8.22
C ALA A 488 4.41 39.89 7.73
N SER A 489 5.44 40.45 8.37
CA SER A 489 6.84 40.13 8.06
C SER A 489 7.14 38.65 8.30
N ILE A 490 6.66 38.07 9.41
CA ILE A 490 6.82 36.63 9.69
C ILE A 490 6.19 35.79 8.58
N ASN A 491 4.97 36.14 8.12
CA ASN A 491 4.29 35.43 7.04
C ASN A 491 5.06 35.52 5.71
N ILE A 492 5.59 36.70 5.37
CA ILE A 492 6.39 36.92 4.15
C ILE A 492 7.66 36.07 4.19
N PHE A 493 8.51 36.28 5.22
CA PHE A 493 9.81 35.61 5.30
C PHE A 493 9.66 34.10 5.49
N GLY A 494 8.75 33.65 6.35
CA GLY A 494 8.46 32.23 6.56
C GLY A 494 7.93 31.56 5.30
N GLY A 495 6.92 32.16 4.67
CA GLY A 495 6.30 31.61 3.46
C GLY A 495 7.26 31.50 2.28
N PHE A 496 8.07 32.53 2.00
CA PHE A 496 9.06 32.45 0.91
C PHE A 496 10.21 31.48 1.20
N THR A 497 10.68 31.40 2.45
CA THR A 497 11.76 30.48 2.84
C THR A 497 11.32 29.02 2.69
N VAL A 498 10.12 28.69 3.17
CA VAL A 498 9.55 27.34 3.06
C VAL A 498 9.30 26.99 1.60
N THR A 499 8.72 27.91 0.83
CA THR A 499 8.51 27.73 -0.61
C THR A 499 9.82 27.42 -1.32
N GLN A 500 10.89 28.19 -1.06
CA GLN A 500 12.18 27.98 -1.70
C GLN A 500 12.78 26.62 -1.33
N ARG A 501 12.65 26.19 -0.07
CA ARG A 501 13.08 24.86 0.38
C ARG A 501 12.29 23.75 -0.31
N MET A 502 10.98 23.91 -0.43
CA MET A 502 10.11 22.96 -1.14
C MET A 502 10.50 22.84 -2.62
N LEU A 503 10.66 23.96 -3.31
CA LEU A 503 11.04 23.95 -4.73
C LEU A 503 12.45 23.40 -4.96
N LYS A 504 13.40 23.60 -4.03
CA LYS A 504 14.74 23.00 -4.11
C LYS A 504 14.69 21.47 -4.07
N MET A 505 13.74 20.86 -3.38
CA MET A 505 13.57 19.40 -3.37
C MET A 505 13.13 18.84 -4.73
N PHE A 506 12.58 19.68 -5.61
CA PHE A 506 12.21 19.31 -6.98
C PHE A 506 13.30 19.58 -8.02
N ARG A 507 14.42 20.23 -7.65
CA ARG A 507 15.57 20.37 -8.54
C ARG A 507 16.35 19.06 -8.54
N LYS A 508 16.45 18.42 -9.72
CA LYS A 508 17.46 17.38 -9.94
C LYS A 508 18.85 18.03 -9.80
N ASN A 509 19.70 17.47 -8.95
CA ASN A 509 21.12 17.83 -8.94
C ASN A 509 21.78 17.42 -10.24
#